data_AF-A0A3M1IJX2-F1
#
_entry.id   AF-A0A3M1IJX2-F1
#
_cell.length_a   1.000
_cell.length_b   1.000
_cell.length_c   1.000
_cell.angle_alpha   90.00
_cell.angle_beta   90.00
_cell.angle_gamma   90.00
#
_symmetry.space_group_name_H-M   'P 1'
#
loop_
_entity.id
_entity.type
_entity.pdbx_description
1 polymer ?
#
loop_
_entity_poly.entity_id
_entity_poly.type
_entity_poly.pdbx_seq_one_letter_code
_entity_poly.pdbx_strand_id
1 'polypeptide(L)'
;MLISWTKLLCLLALACSLWVCQRQIEQRALTAEEMGIIPTGFEAQANPRTTRNTPCNTVESYFIDTNYLSHYPLRYLRVNFHWMNSSDSTQNVPEAAATEYTKQILHAMNYALANNKKMWLPHGNDTPVHPINFRYVLTGRPDDPADDGIYYHYDDELYYYVHYRRKHANLYSRAVFDKYGIQLDTVLNIFLMPHHPDSVASPTYPAQGVGVALRNATKVAAQWRQHWEQRTKDTHWTYRGVINHEIGHLLGLGHAWVYDGCDDTPRHQQKCWSRDSGPGCDTLASNNVMDYNSLQLAWTPCQIAKVHRRFADPRQLVRKLLIPEWCRLDTTQTIVIRDTVRWESMKDLNGNLYLAAGSQLTIRCRTSMPPGSKIVIRPGAELRLDGGVLHQACGGVWQGIFVEKAGTQEGRFTLLADGRVRDVYQP
;
A
#
# COMPACT_ATOMS: atom_id res chain seq x y z
N MET A 1 77.26 -15.89 -1.10
CA MET A 1 76.15 -15.06 -1.64
C MET A 1 75.82 -13.98 -0.62
N LEU A 2 76.35 -12.76 -0.83
CA LEU A 2 76.03 -11.59 0.00
C LEU A 2 74.66 -11.04 -0.44
N ILE A 3 73.65 -11.22 0.40
CA ILE A 3 72.37 -10.51 0.24
C ILE A 3 72.65 -9.07 0.63
N SER A 4 72.60 -8.15 -0.33
CA SER A 4 72.89 -6.74 -0.08
C SER A 4 71.88 -6.15 0.90
N TRP A 5 72.37 -5.36 1.85
CA TRP A 5 71.58 -4.67 2.87
C TRP A 5 70.41 -3.85 2.30
N THR A 6 70.51 -3.43 1.04
CA THR A 6 69.43 -2.77 0.28
C THR A 6 68.21 -3.64 0.03
N LYS A 7 68.34 -4.97 -0.09
CA LYS A 7 67.17 -5.87 -0.28
C LYS A 7 66.43 -6.16 1.03
N LEU A 8 67.12 -6.12 2.18
CA LEU A 8 66.50 -6.32 3.50
C LEU A 8 65.70 -5.08 3.93
N LEU A 9 66.19 -3.88 3.61
CA LEU A 9 65.48 -2.61 3.84
C LEU A 9 64.21 -2.46 2.99
N CYS A 10 64.22 -2.92 1.73
CA CYS A 10 63.00 -2.92 0.91
C CYS A 10 61.95 -3.94 1.39
N LEU A 11 62.35 -5.08 1.95
CA LEU A 11 61.42 -6.07 2.51
C LEU A 11 60.81 -5.61 3.85
N LEU A 12 61.56 -4.89 4.68
CA LEU A 12 61.04 -4.25 5.90
C LEU A 12 60.14 -3.05 5.60
N ALA A 13 60.43 -2.27 4.55
CA ALA A 13 59.56 -1.18 4.09
C ALA A 13 58.25 -1.70 3.45
N LEU A 14 58.27 -2.86 2.77
CA LEU A 14 57.06 -3.53 2.29
C LEU A 14 56.25 -4.20 3.41
N ALA A 15 56.92 -4.67 4.48
CA ALA A 15 56.22 -5.26 5.64
C ALA A 15 55.55 -4.21 6.53
N CYS A 16 56.14 -3.01 6.66
CA CYS A 16 55.54 -1.91 7.42
C CYS A 16 54.41 -1.16 6.67
N SER A 17 54.25 -1.36 5.36
CA SER A 17 53.17 -0.73 4.58
C SER A 17 51.88 -1.55 4.51
N LEU A 18 51.86 -2.77 5.09
CA LEU A 18 50.66 -3.61 5.19
C LEU A 18 49.97 -3.57 6.56
N TRP A 19 50.49 -2.80 7.52
CA TRP A 19 49.72 -2.36 8.68
C TRP A 19 48.83 -1.18 8.29
N VAL A 20 47.89 -1.42 7.37
CA VAL A 20 46.71 -0.56 7.30
C VAL A 20 45.99 -0.77 8.62
N CYS A 21 46.15 0.20 9.53
CA CYS A 21 45.43 0.26 10.80
C CYS A 21 43.93 0.25 10.47
N GLN A 22 43.32 -0.93 10.48
CA GLN A 22 41.87 -1.08 10.39
C GLN A 22 41.33 -0.40 11.64
N ARG A 23 40.84 0.84 11.49
CA ARG A 23 40.27 1.59 12.61
C ARG A 23 39.21 0.72 13.26
N GLN A 24 39.42 0.36 14.52
CA GLN A 24 38.47 -0.42 15.29
C GLN A 24 37.16 0.38 15.37
N ILE A 25 36.07 -0.25 14.95
CA ILE A 25 34.73 0.32 15.05
C ILE A 25 34.16 -0.08 16.40
N GLU A 26 33.85 0.92 17.23
CA GLU A 26 33.15 0.73 18.50
C GLU A 26 31.66 0.98 18.28
N GLN A 27 30.79 0.13 18.81
CA GLN A 27 29.33 0.31 18.75
C GLN A 27 28.75 0.37 20.16
N ARG A 28 27.86 1.33 20.40
CA ARG A 28 27.09 1.41 21.65
C ARG A 28 25.62 1.71 21.38
N ALA A 29 24.74 1.28 22.29
CA ALA A 29 23.35 1.71 22.30
C ALA A 29 23.26 3.14 22.88
N LEU A 30 22.32 3.94 22.38
CA LEU A 30 21.93 5.19 23.03
C LEU A 30 21.09 4.91 24.26
N THR A 31 21.32 5.68 25.32
CA THR A 31 20.53 5.65 26.55
C THR A 31 19.14 6.28 26.34
N ALA A 32 18.20 6.01 27.25
CA ALA A 32 16.87 6.63 27.23
C ALA A 32 16.96 8.17 27.25
N GLU A 33 17.91 8.73 28.00
CA GLU A 33 18.16 10.17 28.07
C GLU A 33 18.67 10.73 26.74
N GLU A 34 19.66 10.08 26.11
CA GLU A 34 20.16 10.47 24.78
C GLU A 34 19.07 10.37 23.70
N MET A 35 18.11 9.45 23.86
CA MET A 35 16.94 9.31 22.99
C MET A 35 15.77 10.23 23.38
N GLY A 36 15.90 11.03 24.44
CA GLY A 36 14.84 11.92 24.95
C GLY A 36 13.56 11.19 25.39
N ILE A 37 13.68 9.94 25.84
CA ILE A 37 12.56 9.14 26.32
C ILE A 37 12.22 9.56 27.75
N ILE A 38 11.03 10.12 27.94
CA ILE A 38 10.51 10.57 29.25
C ILE A 38 9.67 9.43 29.87
N PRO A 39 9.76 9.17 31.19
CA PRO A 39 8.91 8.18 31.87
C PRO A 39 7.41 8.44 31.67
N THR A 40 6.64 7.37 31.46
CA THR A 40 5.19 7.38 31.16
C THR A 40 4.33 8.19 32.13
N GLY A 41 4.75 8.35 33.39
CA GLY A 41 4.05 9.17 34.39
C GLY A 41 3.99 10.68 34.09
N PHE A 42 4.86 11.19 33.19
CA PHE A 42 4.91 12.60 32.80
C PHE A 42 4.29 12.89 31.42
N GLU A 43 3.89 11.87 30.65
CA GLU A 43 3.31 12.05 29.30
C GLU A 43 1.89 12.66 29.34
N ALA A 44 1.18 12.59 30.47
CA ALA A 44 -0.21 13.02 30.61
C ALA A 44 -0.44 14.55 30.48
N GLN A 45 0.61 15.37 30.40
CA GLN A 45 0.49 16.85 30.34
C GLN A 45 0.84 17.48 28.98
N ALA A 46 1.29 16.71 27.99
CA ALA A 46 1.63 17.24 26.68
C ALA A 46 0.40 17.30 25.76
N ASN A 47 -0.38 18.37 25.88
CA ASN A 47 -1.49 18.70 25.00
C ASN A 47 -0.95 19.10 23.61
N PRO A 48 -1.14 18.33 22.51
CA PRO A 48 -0.55 18.68 21.22
C PRO A 48 -1.45 19.70 20.50
N ARG A 49 -1.53 20.92 21.04
CA ARG A 49 -2.19 22.06 20.39
C ARG A 49 -1.18 23.00 19.74
N THR A 50 -0.31 22.44 18.91
CA THR A 50 0.34 23.20 17.85
C THR A 50 -0.02 22.52 16.54
N THR A 51 -1.00 23.09 15.83
CA THR A 51 -1.27 22.77 14.43
C THR A 51 -0.11 23.26 13.58
N ARG A 52 1.05 22.59 13.66
CA ARG A 52 2.07 22.72 12.63
C ARG A 52 1.50 22.09 11.36
N ASN A 53 1.62 22.80 10.24
CA ASN A 53 1.51 22.19 8.91
C ASN A 53 2.59 21.11 8.83
N THR A 54 2.20 19.88 9.16
CA THR A 54 3.07 18.72 9.12
C THR A 54 2.94 18.04 7.75
N PRO A 55 4.06 17.65 7.10
CA PRO A 55 4.01 16.95 5.82
C PRO A 55 3.31 15.58 5.92
N CYS A 56 3.04 15.08 7.13
CA CYS A 56 2.41 13.77 7.30
C CYS A 56 1.01 13.66 6.70
N ASN A 57 0.31 14.78 6.50
CA ASN A 57 -1.05 14.80 5.96
C ASN A 57 -1.13 15.26 4.50
N THR A 58 -0.03 15.74 3.90
CA THR A 58 0.03 16.16 2.49
C THR A 58 0.21 14.96 1.58
N VAL A 59 -0.41 14.97 0.40
CA VAL A 59 -0.37 13.81 -0.52
C VAL A 59 1.01 13.69 -1.17
N GLU A 60 1.63 14.83 -1.47
CA GLU A 60 2.93 15.00 -2.12
C GLU A 60 4.03 14.26 -1.36
N SER A 61 3.95 14.23 -0.03
CA SER A 61 4.92 13.55 0.84
C SER A 61 4.90 12.03 0.71
N TYR A 62 3.88 11.46 0.06
CA TYR A 62 3.72 10.01 -0.22
C TYR A 62 3.99 9.65 -1.67
N PHE A 63 4.46 10.59 -2.50
CA PHE A 63 4.93 10.26 -3.84
C PHE A 63 6.13 9.30 -3.71
N ILE A 64 6.13 8.25 -4.54
CA ILE A 64 7.20 7.25 -4.51
C ILE A 64 8.43 7.87 -5.16
N ASP A 65 9.49 8.05 -4.37
CA ASP A 65 10.80 8.40 -4.90
C ASP A 65 11.43 7.18 -5.59
N THR A 66 11.53 7.24 -6.92
CA THR A 66 12.04 6.13 -7.74
C THR A 66 13.55 5.91 -7.56
N ASN A 67 14.28 6.83 -6.94
CA ASN A 67 15.68 6.62 -6.58
C ASN A 67 15.83 5.72 -5.34
N TYR A 68 14.76 5.56 -4.55
CA TYR A 68 14.75 4.78 -3.31
C TYR A 68 13.56 3.83 -3.21
N LEU A 69 13.32 3.03 -4.25
CA LEU A 69 12.19 2.08 -4.29
C LEU A 69 12.16 1.11 -3.09
N SER A 70 13.32 0.75 -2.52
CA SER A 70 13.42 -0.08 -1.31
C SER A 70 12.79 0.57 -0.06
N HIS A 71 12.54 1.88 -0.06
CA HIS A 71 11.86 2.59 1.03
C HIS A 71 10.32 2.50 0.95
N TYR A 72 9.78 1.82 -0.07
CA TYR A 72 8.35 1.70 -0.37
C TYR A 72 7.97 0.23 -0.61
N PRO A 73 7.98 -0.61 0.43
CA PRO A 73 7.72 -2.05 0.27
C PRO A 73 6.30 -2.31 -0.27
N LEU A 74 6.15 -3.45 -0.94
CA LEU A 74 4.86 -3.96 -1.37
C LEU A 74 3.95 -4.16 -0.15
N ARG A 75 2.67 -3.81 -0.27
CA ARG A 75 1.64 -4.05 0.76
C ARG A 75 0.62 -5.06 0.28
N TYR A 76 0.07 -5.83 1.20
CA TYR A 76 -0.94 -6.83 0.88
C TYR A 76 -2.27 -6.48 1.54
N LEU A 77 -3.31 -6.26 0.74
CA LEU A 77 -4.66 -6.00 1.19
C LEU A 77 -5.42 -7.33 1.24
N ARG A 78 -5.94 -7.69 2.41
CA ARG A 78 -6.72 -8.91 2.59
C ARG A 78 -8.09 -8.75 1.95
N VAL A 79 -8.47 -9.71 1.13
CA VAL A 79 -9.77 -9.74 0.45
C VAL A 79 -10.43 -11.10 0.64
N ASN A 80 -11.76 -11.11 0.66
CA ASN A 80 -12.56 -12.31 0.47
C ASN A 80 -13.66 -12.05 -0.57
N PHE A 81 -14.22 -13.12 -1.12
CA PHE A 81 -15.22 -13.03 -2.17
C PHE A 81 -16.51 -13.71 -1.74
N HIS A 82 -17.63 -13.06 -2.01
CA HIS A 82 -18.97 -13.53 -1.70
C HIS A 82 -19.76 -13.62 -3.00
N TRP A 83 -20.02 -14.82 -3.47
CA TRP A 83 -20.89 -15.07 -4.62
C TRP A 83 -22.34 -15.13 -4.15
N MET A 84 -23.16 -14.26 -4.70
CA MET A 84 -24.58 -14.19 -4.37
C MET A 84 -25.42 -14.82 -5.48
N ASN A 85 -26.23 -15.82 -5.17
CA ASN A 85 -27.08 -16.50 -6.14
C ASN A 85 -28.51 -16.69 -5.61
N SER A 86 -29.46 -16.89 -6.52
CA SER A 86 -30.83 -17.32 -6.19
C SER A 86 -30.82 -18.74 -5.64
N SER A 87 -31.85 -19.12 -4.87
CA SER A 87 -31.95 -20.45 -4.25
C SER A 87 -31.97 -21.60 -5.27
N ASP A 88 -32.40 -21.34 -6.49
CA ASP A 88 -32.37 -22.30 -7.60
C ASP A 88 -31.02 -22.38 -8.33
N SER A 89 -30.02 -21.59 -7.91
CA SER A 89 -28.65 -21.54 -8.45
C SER A 89 -28.54 -21.03 -9.90
N THR A 90 -29.59 -20.40 -10.44
CA THR A 90 -29.65 -20.05 -11.87
C THR A 90 -29.07 -18.67 -12.21
N GLN A 91 -28.91 -17.77 -11.24
CA GLN A 91 -28.65 -16.36 -11.52
C GLN A 91 -27.17 -15.96 -11.53
N ASN A 92 -26.27 -16.78 -10.98
CA ASN A 92 -24.83 -16.51 -10.93
C ASN A 92 -23.97 -17.71 -11.41
N VAL A 93 -22.64 -17.55 -11.39
CA VAL A 93 -21.65 -18.59 -11.72
C VAL A 93 -21.84 -19.77 -10.77
N PRO A 94 -22.05 -21.02 -11.24
CA PRO A 94 -22.27 -22.18 -10.37
C PRO A 94 -21.19 -22.33 -9.29
N GLU A 95 -21.58 -22.74 -8.09
CA GLU A 95 -20.67 -22.91 -6.94
C GLU A 95 -19.45 -23.78 -7.28
N ALA A 96 -19.66 -24.91 -7.96
CA ALA A 96 -18.59 -25.81 -8.39
C ALA A 96 -17.51 -25.17 -9.29
N ALA A 97 -17.80 -24.01 -9.90
CA ALA A 97 -16.86 -23.25 -10.73
C ALA A 97 -16.38 -21.94 -10.06
N ALA A 98 -17.05 -21.50 -9.00
CA ALA A 98 -16.84 -20.19 -8.40
C ALA A 98 -15.42 -20.02 -7.84
N THR A 99 -14.86 -21.07 -7.22
CA THR A 99 -13.51 -21.04 -6.65
C THR A 99 -12.44 -20.74 -7.70
N GLU A 100 -12.41 -21.51 -8.80
CA GLU A 100 -11.42 -21.31 -9.86
C GLU A 100 -11.64 -19.99 -10.60
N TYR A 101 -12.89 -19.60 -10.82
CA TYR A 101 -13.19 -18.33 -11.47
C TYR A 101 -12.79 -17.13 -10.60
N THR A 102 -12.96 -17.22 -9.28
CA THR A 102 -12.47 -16.20 -8.32
C THR A 102 -10.96 -16.07 -8.38
N LYS A 103 -10.23 -17.19 -8.40
CA LYS A 103 -8.76 -17.17 -8.52
C LYS A 103 -8.30 -16.50 -9.81
N GLN A 104 -9.02 -16.70 -10.92
CA GLN A 104 -8.73 -16.02 -12.19
C GLN A 104 -9.02 -14.51 -12.14
N ILE A 105 -10.13 -14.10 -11.50
CA ILE A 105 -10.44 -12.68 -11.27
C ILE A 105 -9.35 -12.03 -10.40
N LEU A 106 -9.00 -12.66 -9.28
CA LEU A 106 -7.96 -12.18 -8.38
C LEU A 106 -6.60 -12.06 -9.08
N HIS A 107 -6.26 -13.04 -9.92
CA HIS A 107 -5.07 -12.98 -10.75
C HIS A 107 -5.09 -11.77 -11.68
N ALA A 108 -6.18 -11.54 -12.42
CA ALA A 108 -6.32 -10.40 -13.32
C ALA A 108 -6.27 -9.05 -12.60
N MET A 109 -6.89 -8.95 -11.41
CA MET A 109 -6.82 -7.77 -10.55
C MET A 109 -5.37 -7.45 -10.15
N ASN A 110 -4.64 -8.45 -9.64
CA ASN A 110 -3.24 -8.31 -9.24
C ASN A 110 -2.31 -8.08 -10.43
N TYR A 111 -2.59 -8.67 -11.59
CA TYR A 111 -1.85 -8.41 -12.82
C TYR A 111 -1.95 -6.93 -13.20
N ALA A 112 -3.14 -6.35 -13.18
CA ALA A 112 -3.33 -4.93 -13.48
C ALA A 112 -2.54 -4.03 -12.51
N LEU A 113 -2.55 -4.33 -11.21
CA LEU A 113 -1.77 -3.60 -10.21
C LEU A 113 -0.25 -3.79 -10.37
N ALA A 114 0.19 -4.93 -10.92
CA ALA A 114 1.59 -5.19 -11.22
C ALA A 114 2.09 -4.53 -12.49
N ASN A 115 1.18 -4.28 -13.42
CA ASN A 115 1.49 -3.79 -14.75
C ASN A 115 0.85 -2.43 -14.99
N ASN A 116 1.08 -1.47 -14.07
CA ASN A 116 0.56 -0.11 -14.18
C ASN A 116 0.91 0.48 -15.55
N LYS A 117 -0.08 1.06 -16.23
CA LYS A 117 0.11 1.63 -17.57
C LYS A 117 0.23 3.15 -17.48
N LYS A 118 0.96 3.71 -18.44
CA LYS A 118 1.00 5.15 -18.68
C LYS A 118 -0.41 5.66 -18.93
N MET A 119 -0.78 6.71 -18.20
CA MET A 119 -2.06 7.38 -18.39
C MET A 119 -2.09 8.08 -19.75
N TRP A 120 -3.22 8.00 -20.45
CA TRP A 120 -3.37 8.58 -21.79
C TRP A 120 -3.69 10.07 -21.78
N LEU A 121 -4.39 10.55 -20.76
CA LEU A 121 -4.84 11.94 -20.67
C LEU A 121 -3.92 12.80 -19.80
N PRO A 122 -3.68 14.08 -20.16
CA PRO A 122 -4.00 14.66 -21.47
C PRO A 122 -3.16 13.98 -22.57
N HIS A 123 -3.63 14.02 -23.81
CA HIS A 123 -2.90 13.42 -24.93
C HIS A 123 -1.48 14.01 -25.01
N GLY A 124 -0.46 13.13 -25.00
CA GLY A 124 0.95 13.55 -25.01
C GLY A 124 1.52 13.94 -23.64
N ASN A 125 0.87 13.60 -22.53
CA ASN A 125 1.39 13.90 -21.20
C ASN A 125 2.68 13.15 -20.84
N ASP A 126 3.45 13.75 -19.94
CA ASP A 126 4.69 13.19 -19.39
C ASP A 126 4.55 12.64 -17.96
N THR A 127 3.33 12.41 -17.47
CA THR A 127 3.07 11.83 -16.14
C THR A 127 3.81 10.50 -15.94
N PRO A 128 4.73 10.38 -14.97
CA PRO A 128 5.53 9.16 -14.81
C PRO A 128 4.69 7.96 -14.37
N VAL A 129 5.15 6.75 -14.70
CA VAL A 129 4.52 5.51 -14.25
C VAL A 129 5.23 5.02 -12.99
N HIS A 130 4.58 5.20 -11.85
CA HIS A 130 5.10 4.67 -10.57
C HIS A 130 4.58 3.26 -10.32
N PRO A 131 5.34 2.43 -9.59
CA PRO A 131 4.84 1.15 -9.14
C PRO A 131 3.73 1.37 -8.09
N ILE A 132 2.61 0.64 -8.22
CA ILE A 132 1.46 0.82 -7.33
C ILE A 132 1.73 0.30 -5.91
N ASN A 133 2.61 -0.71 -5.78
CA ASN A 133 3.08 -1.27 -4.51
C ASN A 133 1.99 -1.72 -3.52
N PHE A 134 0.87 -2.23 -4.03
CA PHE A 134 0.03 -3.15 -3.26
C PHE A 134 -0.57 -4.29 -4.09
N ARG A 135 -0.93 -5.40 -3.46
CA ARG A 135 -1.62 -6.56 -4.05
C ARG A 135 -2.72 -7.03 -3.14
N TYR A 136 -3.68 -7.77 -3.71
CA TYR A 136 -4.71 -8.46 -2.97
C TYR A 136 -4.26 -9.87 -2.60
N VAL A 137 -4.61 -10.30 -1.39
CA VAL A 137 -4.39 -11.67 -0.91
C VAL A 137 -5.73 -12.22 -0.45
N LEU A 138 -6.11 -13.35 -1.03
CA LEU A 138 -7.31 -14.07 -0.62
C LEU A 138 -7.16 -14.54 0.84
N THR A 139 -8.16 -14.27 1.68
CA THR A 139 -8.08 -14.50 3.12
C THR A 139 -9.38 -15.07 3.67
N GLY A 140 -9.34 -16.34 4.10
CA GLY A 140 -10.39 -16.99 4.90
C GLY A 140 -10.30 -16.65 6.38
N ARG A 141 -11.11 -17.32 7.21
CA ARG A 141 -11.05 -17.18 8.67
C ARG A 141 -9.75 -17.78 9.23
N PRO A 142 -9.05 -17.08 10.14
CA PRO A 142 -7.72 -17.51 10.62
C PRO A 142 -7.74 -18.79 11.45
N ASP A 143 -8.89 -19.12 12.04
CA ASP A 143 -9.14 -20.31 12.85
C ASP A 143 -9.62 -21.53 12.05
N ASP A 144 -9.85 -21.36 10.74
CA ASP A 144 -10.28 -22.42 9.82
C ASP A 144 -9.29 -22.56 8.66
N PRO A 145 -8.34 -23.50 8.69
CA PRO A 145 -7.36 -23.67 7.63
C PRO A 145 -7.97 -24.18 6.31
N ALA A 146 -9.21 -24.66 6.32
CA ALA A 146 -9.93 -25.08 5.12
C ALA A 146 -10.72 -23.92 4.49
N ASP A 147 -10.88 -22.80 5.20
CA ASP A 147 -11.53 -21.60 4.69
C ASP A 147 -10.61 -20.90 3.70
N ASP A 148 -10.99 -20.97 2.43
CA ASP A 148 -10.25 -20.38 1.32
C ASP A 148 -10.61 -18.90 1.07
N GLY A 149 -11.49 -18.29 1.87
CA GLY A 149 -11.93 -16.91 1.68
C GLY A 149 -12.88 -16.70 0.51
N ILE A 150 -13.50 -17.77 0.01
CA ILE A 150 -14.50 -17.73 -1.05
C ILE A 150 -15.80 -18.34 -0.51
N TYR A 151 -16.83 -17.51 -0.46
CA TYR A 151 -18.11 -17.88 0.13
C TYR A 151 -19.20 -17.83 -0.91
N TYR A 152 -20.09 -18.82 -0.88
CA TYR A 152 -21.21 -18.94 -1.80
C TYR A 152 -22.52 -18.86 -1.01
N HIS A 153 -23.44 -17.99 -1.45
CA HIS A 153 -24.67 -17.69 -0.72
C HIS A 153 -25.87 -17.83 -1.63
N TYR A 154 -26.92 -18.48 -1.10
CA TYR A 154 -28.21 -18.65 -1.73
C TYR A 154 -29.25 -17.82 -0.99
N ASP A 155 -29.84 -16.81 -1.65
CA ASP A 155 -30.79 -15.89 -1.02
C ASP A 155 -31.64 -15.14 -2.05
N ASP A 156 -32.93 -15.48 -2.17
CA ASP A 156 -33.82 -14.88 -3.17
C ASP A 156 -34.13 -13.39 -2.93
N GLU A 157 -33.89 -12.87 -1.72
CA GLU A 157 -34.15 -11.46 -1.38
C GLU A 157 -32.92 -10.57 -1.55
N LEU A 158 -31.73 -11.12 -1.32
CA LEU A 158 -30.48 -10.35 -1.27
C LEU A 158 -29.48 -10.72 -2.37
N TYR A 159 -29.76 -11.69 -3.24
CA TYR A 159 -28.75 -12.11 -4.22
C TYR A 159 -28.42 -11.04 -5.27
N TYR A 160 -29.39 -10.20 -5.60
CA TYR A 160 -29.34 -9.35 -6.78
C TYR A 160 -28.90 -7.91 -6.49
N TYR A 161 -28.46 -7.23 -7.53
CA TYR A 161 -28.10 -5.82 -7.53
C TYR A 161 -29.02 -4.98 -8.42
N VAL A 162 -29.45 -3.84 -7.91
CA VAL A 162 -30.22 -2.82 -8.64
C VAL A 162 -29.63 -1.44 -8.35
N HIS A 163 -29.18 -0.75 -9.40
CA HIS A 163 -28.64 0.60 -9.33
C HIS A 163 -29.43 1.66 -10.09
N TYR A 164 -30.36 1.23 -10.94
CA TYR A 164 -31.13 2.09 -11.82
C TYR A 164 -32.55 2.31 -11.25
N ARG A 165 -33.05 3.56 -11.27
CA ARG A 165 -34.34 4.03 -10.70
C ARG A 165 -34.43 3.91 -9.16
N ARG A 166 -34.33 5.07 -8.50
CA ARG A 166 -34.10 5.25 -7.04
C ARG A 166 -35.06 4.51 -6.10
N LYS A 167 -36.31 4.25 -6.49
CA LYS A 167 -37.35 3.72 -5.57
C LYS A 167 -37.06 2.29 -5.10
N HIS A 168 -36.37 1.48 -5.91
CA HIS A 168 -36.10 0.06 -5.63
C HIS A 168 -34.61 -0.28 -5.73
N ALA A 169 -33.75 0.74 -5.80
CA ALA A 169 -32.31 0.54 -5.88
C ALA A 169 -31.76 0.07 -4.54
N ASN A 170 -30.92 -0.97 -4.57
CA ASN A 170 -30.27 -1.53 -3.38
C ASN A 170 -28.76 -1.28 -3.36
N LEU A 171 -28.21 -0.51 -4.31
CA LEU A 171 -26.77 -0.28 -4.41
C LEU A 171 -26.15 0.19 -3.08
N TYR A 172 -26.77 1.16 -2.40
CA TYR A 172 -26.28 1.70 -1.13
C TYR A 172 -26.76 0.94 0.11
N SER A 173 -27.64 -0.05 -0.04
CA SER A 173 -28.08 -0.89 1.08
C SER A 173 -26.92 -1.74 1.61
N ARG A 174 -26.78 -1.83 2.93
CA ARG A 174 -25.79 -2.71 3.56
C ARG A 174 -26.31 -4.09 3.93
N ALA A 175 -27.60 -4.37 3.72
CA ALA A 175 -28.25 -5.60 4.18
C ALA A 175 -27.50 -6.90 3.82
N VAL A 176 -26.98 -7.00 2.59
CA VAL A 176 -26.20 -8.17 2.16
C VAL A 176 -24.88 -8.31 2.93
N PHE A 177 -24.21 -7.19 3.24
CA PHE A 177 -22.97 -7.21 4.03
C PHE A 177 -23.24 -7.52 5.49
N ASP A 178 -24.33 -6.97 6.04
CA ASP A 178 -24.68 -7.16 7.44
C ASP A 178 -25.11 -8.62 7.70
N LYS A 179 -25.70 -9.29 6.70
CA LYS A 179 -26.08 -10.71 6.78
C LYS A 179 -24.91 -11.67 6.50
N TYR A 180 -24.12 -11.42 5.47
CA TYR A 180 -23.16 -12.39 4.94
C TYR A 180 -21.70 -11.99 5.08
N GLY A 181 -21.39 -10.77 5.52
CA GLY A 181 -20.02 -10.28 5.61
C GLY A 181 -19.21 -11.05 6.66
N ILE A 182 -17.97 -11.39 6.30
CA ILE A 182 -17.05 -12.16 7.14
C ILE A 182 -15.80 -11.33 7.39
N GLN A 183 -15.39 -11.22 8.66
CA GLN A 183 -14.20 -10.48 9.09
C GLN A 183 -14.17 -9.02 8.60
N LEU A 184 -15.32 -8.36 8.56
CA LEU A 184 -15.49 -7.00 8.01
C LEU A 184 -14.57 -5.94 8.65
N ASP A 185 -14.05 -6.19 9.84
CA ASP A 185 -13.12 -5.33 10.56
C ASP A 185 -11.66 -5.43 10.07
N THR A 186 -11.30 -6.54 9.40
CA THR A 186 -9.93 -6.83 9.02
C THR A 186 -9.73 -7.39 7.60
N VAL A 187 -10.79 -7.75 6.88
CA VAL A 187 -10.76 -8.25 5.50
C VAL A 187 -11.73 -7.46 4.63
N LEU A 188 -11.29 -7.03 3.45
CA LEU A 188 -12.15 -6.37 2.49
C LEU A 188 -13.09 -7.39 1.84
N ASN A 189 -14.41 -7.19 1.96
CA ASN A 189 -15.37 -8.12 1.38
C ASN A 189 -15.84 -7.69 -0.02
N ILE A 190 -15.72 -8.58 -1.00
CA ILE A 190 -16.11 -8.33 -2.40
C ILE A 190 -17.34 -9.18 -2.73
N PHE A 191 -18.49 -8.57 -2.85
CA PHE A 191 -19.76 -9.23 -3.19
C PHE A 191 -19.99 -9.21 -4.70
N LEU A 192 -20.03 -10.39 -5.31
CA LEU A 192 -20.28 -10.59 -6.74
C LEU A 192 -21.75 -10.97 -6.94
N MET A 193 -22.53 -10.04 -7.46
CA MET A 193 -23.99 -10.10 -7.48
C MET A 193 -24.52 -10.03 -8.92
N PRO A 194 -25.49 -10.85 -9.35
CA PRO A 194 -26.13 -10.62 -10.64
C PRO A 194 -27.03 -9.38 -10.61
N HIS A 195 -27.31 -8.83 -11.78
CA HIS A 195 -28.41 -7.87 -11.92
C HIS A 195 -29.76 -8.58 -11.69
N HIS A 196 -30.75 -7.88 -11.14
CA HIS A 196 -32.10 -8.45 -10.99
C HIS A 196 -32.71 -8.84 -12.36
N PRO A 197 -33.34 -10.01 -12.52
CA PRO A 197 -33.93 -10.46 -13.78
C PRO A 197 -34.85 -9.43 -14.44
N ASP A 198 -35.79 -8.86 -13.68
CA ASP A 198 -36.69 -7.81 -14.18
C ASP A 198 -35.96 -6.56 -14.69
N SER A 199 -34.81 -6.24 -14.10
CA SER A 199 -33.99 -5.12 -14.59
C SER A 199 -33.37 -5.47 -15.93
N VAL A 200 -32.79 -6.66 -16.08
CA VAL A 200 -32.18 -7.13 -17.33
C VAL A 200 -33.20 -7.28 -18.46
N ALA A 201 -34.45 -7.63 -18.13
CA ALA A 201 -35.55 -7.72 -19.09
C ALA A 201 -35.95 -6.35 -19.69
N SER A 202 -35.57 -5.24 -19.05
CA SER A 202 -35.84 -3.90 -19.56
C SER A 202 -34.83 -3.47 -20.61
N PRO A 203 -35.26 -3.05 -21.82
CA PRO A 203 -34.34 -2.59 -22.88
C PRO A 203 -33.61 -1.28 -22.54
N THR A 204 -34.04 -0.59 -21.47
CA THR A 204 -33.46 0.68 -21.03
C THR A 204 -32.47 0.53 -19.87
N TYR A 205 -32.29 -0.70 -19.37
CA TYR A 205 -31.39 -0.97 -18.25
C TYR A 205 -29.99 -1.34 -18.74
N PRO A 206 -28.94 -0.60 -18.34
CA PRO A 206 -27.57 -0.96 -18.71
C PRO A 206 -27.08 -2.11 -17.80
N ALA A 207 -27.27 -3.36 -18.24
CA ALA A 207 -26.83 -4.58 -17.53
C ALA A 207 -25.30 -4.85 -17.64
N GLN A 208 -24.50 -3.79 -17.68
CA GLN A 208 -23.04 -3.87 -17.77
C GLN A 208 -22.37 -4.15 -16.42
N GLY A 209 -21.06 -4.36 -16.41
CA GLY A 209 -20.27 -4.43 -15.18
C GLY A 209 -20.30 -3.10 -14.45
N VAL A 210 -20.81 -3.08 -13.22
CA VAL A 210 -20.90 -1.87 -12.37
C VAL A 210 -20.57 -2.24 -10.93
N GLY A 211 -20.24 -1.27 -10.09
CA GLY A 211 -20.00 -1.53 -8.68
C GLY A 211 -20.34 -0.37 -7.77
N VAL A 212 -20.19 -0.63 -6.48
CA VAL A 212 -20.25 0.39 -5.44
C VAL A 212 -19.43 -0.02 -4.23
N ALA A 213 -18.52 0.86 -3.84
CA ALA A 213 -17.73 0.76 -2.64
C ALA A 213 -18.42 1.36 -1.40
N LEU A 214 -18.47 0.59 -0.32
CA LEU A 214 -19.18 0.91 0.92
C LEU A 214 -18.35 0.59 2.17
N ARG A 215 -17.48 1.53 2.55
CA ARG A 215 -16.62 1.54 3.74
C ARG A 215 -15.55 0.44 3.77
N ASN A 216 -15.95 -0.82 3.92
CA ASN A 216 -15.10 -2.00 4.10
C ASN A 216 -15.57 -3.20 3.26
N ALA A 217 -16.55 -2.98 2.40
CA ALA A 217 -17.04 -3.96 1.44
C ALA A 217 -17.37 -3.28 0.12
N THR A 218 -17.45 -4.05 -0.96
CA THR A 218 -17.89 -3.59 -2.28
C THR A 218 -18.89 -4.56 -2.86
N LYS A 219 -19.84 -4.04 -3.65
CA LYS A 219 -20.68 -4.86 -4.53
C LYS A 219 -20.21 -4.67 -5.96
N VAL A 220 -20.14 -5.74 -6.71
CA VAL A 220 -19.84 -5.72 -8.14
C VAL A 220 -20.91 -6.54 -8.85
N ALA A 221 -21.63 -5.87 -9.75
CA ALA A 221 -22.75 -6.41 -10.45
C ALA A 221 -22.48 -6.59 -11.93
N ALA A 222 -22.90 -7.75 -12.45
CA ALA A 222 -22.78 -8.06 -13.85
C ALA A 222 -23.74 -9.19 -14.27
N GLN A 223 -23.79 -9.48 -15.57
CA GLN A 223 -24.48 -10.66 -16.10
C GLN A 223 -23.62 -11.91 -15.93
N TRP A 224 -23.29 -12.23 -14.67
CA TRP A 224 -22.31 -13.27 -14.31
C TRP A 224 -22.63 -14.63 -14.91
N ARG A 225 -23.89 -15.09 -14.80
CA ARG A 225 -24.34 -16.37 -15.36
C ARG A 225 -24.09 -16.44 -16.87
N GLN A 226 -24.60 -15.47 -17.60
CA GLN A 226 -24.49 -15.41 -19.06
C GLN A 226 -23.02 -15.34 -19.50
N HIS A 227 -22.23 -14.45 -18.90
CA HIS A 227 -20.82 -14.30 -19.25
C HIS A 227 -20.00 -15.56 -18.96
N TRP A 228 -20.34 -16.29 -17.90
CA TRP A 228 -19.74 -17.60 -17.61
C TRP A 228 -20.13 -18.67 -18.64
N GLU A 229 -21.42 -18.83 -18.92
CA GLU A 229 -21.93 -19.86 -19.84
C GLU A 229 -21.43 -19.68 -21.27
N GLN A 230 -21.34 -18.43 -21.73
CA GLN A 230 -20.84 -18.12 -23.06
C GLN A 230 -19.33 -18.39 -23.20
N ARG A 231 -18.63 -18.73 -22.10
CA ARG A 231 -17.18 -18.96 -22.04
C ARG A 231 -16.40 -17.96 -22.89
N THR A 232 -16.86 -16.71 -22.92
CA THR A 232 -16.18 -15.67 -23.67
C THR A 232 -14.79 -15.59 -23.04
N LYS A 233 -13.78 -16.00 -23.81
CA LYS A 233 -12.42 -16.14 -23.30
C LYS A 233 -12.08 -14.83 -22.58
N ASP A 234 -11.65 -14.97 -21.33
CA ASP A 234 -11.18 -13.86 -20.49
C ASP A 234 -12.27 -12.97 -19.84
N THR A 235 -13.49 -13.44 -19.60
CA THR A 235 -14.49 -12.67 -18.80
C THR A 235 -14.02 -12.30 -17.40
N HIS A 236 -13.23 -13.15 -16.74
CA HIS A 236 -12.59 -12.78 -15.48
C HIS A 236 -11.68 -11.55 -15.62
N TRP A 237 -11.06 -11.38 -16.80
CA TRP A 237 -10.20 -10.24 -17.09
C TRP A 237 -11.01 -8.95 -17.21
N THR A 238 -12.20 -8.98 -17.81
CA THR A 238 -13.01 -7.77 -18.04
C THR A 238 -13.44 -7.11 -16.72
N TYR A 239 -13.63 -7.88 -15.65
CA TYR A 239 -14.05 -7.35 -14.35
C TYR A 239 -12.91 -6.81 -13.48
N ARG A 240 -11.64 -7.08 -13.83
CA ARG A 240 -10.50 -6.59 -13.05
C ARG A 240 -10.54 -5.07 -12.85
N GLY A 241 -10.99 -4.35 -13.90
CA GLY A 241 -11.04 -2.89 -13.95
C GLY A 241 -12.09 -2.34 -12.99
N VAL A 242 -13.32 -2.81 -13.11
CA VAL A 242 -14.43 -2.36 -12.24
C VAL A 242 -14.17 -2.72 -10.78
N ILE A 243 -13.63 -3.91 -10.48
CA ILE A 243 -13.31 -4.26 -9.09
C ILE A 243 -12.20 -3.35 -8.55
N ASN A 244 -11.12 -3.13 -9.30
CA ASN A 244 -10.05 -2.22 -8.88
C ASN A 244 -10.52 -0.77 -8.74
N HIS A 245 -11.46 -0.33 -9.58
CA HIS A 245 -12.10 0.99 -9.48
C HIS A 245 -12.84 1.16 -8.16
N GLU A 246 -13.71 0.21 -7.81
CA GLU A 246 -14.44 0.27 -6.54
C GLU A 246 -13.51 0.23 -5.33
N ILE A 247 -12.50 -0.65 -5.38
CA ILE A 247 -11.50 -0.67 -4.31
C ILE A 247 -10.73 0.66 -4.26
N GLY A 248 -10.45 1.29 -5.40
CA GLY A 248 -9.90 2.64 -5.48
C GLY A 248 -10.69 3.66 -4.67
N HIS A 249 -12.02 3.63 -4.73
CA HIS A 249 -12.87 4.48 -3.88
C HIS A 249 -12.68 4.22 -2.38
N LEU A 250 -12.58 2.96 -1.95
CA LEU A 250 -12.28 2.60 -0.56
C LEU A 250 -10.90 3.11 -0.13
N LEU A 251 -9.95 3.12 -1.07
CA LEU A 251 -8.60 3.65 -0.89
C LEU A 251 -8.51 5.18 -1.06
N GLY A 252 -9.65 5.88 -1.13
CA GLY A 252 -9.73 7.35 -1.09
C GLY A 252 -9.59 8.05 -2.44
N LEU A 253 -9.79 7.31 -3.54
CA LEU A 253 -9.80 7.89 -4.89
C LEU A 253 -11.21 8.36 -5.29
N GLY A 254 -11.26 9.47 -6.02
CA GLY A 254 -12.47 9.98 -6.66
C GLY A 254 -12.43 9.69 -8.15
N HIS A 255 -13.56 9.87 -8.83
CA HIS A 255 -13.63 9.76 -10.29
C HIS A 255 -12.72 10.80 -10.97
N ALA A 256 -11.92 10.37 -11.95
CA ALA A 256 -10.88 11.22 -12.55
C ALA A 256 -11.41 12.26 -13.56
N TRP A 257 -12.64 12.08 -14.09
CA TRP A 257 -13.29 13.08 -14.93
C TRP A 257 -13.76 14.34 -14.18
N VAL A 258 -13.80 14.32 -12.84
CA VAL A 258 -14.01 15.51 -12.00
C VAL A 258 -12.71 15.92 -11.31
N TYR A 259 -12.74 16.93 -10.43
CA TYR A 259 -11.61 17.15 -9.55
C TYR A 259 -11.51 16.04 -8.51
N ASP A 260 -10.55 15.14 -8.66
CA ASP A 260 -10.30 14.03 -7.74
C ASP A 260 -9.26 14.38 -6.66
N GLY A 261 -8.77 15.63 -6.63
CA GLY A 261 -7.74 16.09 -5.71
C GLY A 261 -6.32 15.67 -6.12
N CYS A 262 -6.12 15.38 -7.40
CA CYS A 262 -4.82 15.14 -8.01
C CYS A 262 -4.62 16.10 -9.19
N ASP A 263 -3.46 16.75 -9.24
CA ASP A 263 -3.13 17.68 -10.34
C ASP A 263 -2.60 16.95 -11.57
N ASP A 264 -2.13 15.71 -11.40
CA ASP A 264 -1.65 14.84 -12.48
C ASP A 264 -2.79 14.06 -13.18
N THR A 265 -4.05 14.28 -12.79
CA THR A 265 -5.27 13.75 -13.40
C THR A 265 -6.09 14.90 -13.99
N PRO A 266 -6.07 15.09 -15.33
CA PRO A 266 -6.79 16.21 -15.92
C PRO A 266 -8.31 16.01 -15.82
N ARG A 267 -9.03 17.09 -15.49
CA ARG A 267 -10.48 17.11 -15.66
C ARG A 267 -10.83 16.95 -17.13
N HIS A 268 -11.78 16.07 -17.44
CA HIS A 268 -12.16 15.75 -18.81
C HIS A 268 -13.62 15.29 -18.89
N GLN A 269 -14.13 15.08 -20.11
CA GLN A 269 -15.48 14.57 -20.32
C GLN A 269 -15.48 13.05 -20.37
N GLN A 270 -16.34 12.40 -19.58
CA GLN A 270 -16.50 10.94 -19.57
C GLN A 270 -17.39 10.46 -20.73
N LYS A 271 -16.90 10.60 -21.97
CA LYS A 271 -17.67 10.25 -23.19
C LYS A 271 -17.11 9.06 -23.98
N CYS A 272 -15.83 8.75 -23.80
CA CYS A 272 -15.14 7.71 -24.56
C CYS A 272 -14.94 6.46 -23.71
N TRP A 273 -15.62 5.38 -24.08
CA TRP A 273 -15.43 4.07 -23.46
C TRP A 273 -14.06 3.46 -23.83
N SER A 274 -13.63 3.64 -25.07
CA SER A 274 -12.38 3.15 -25.66
C SER A 274 -11.88 4.10 -26.75
N ARG A 275 -10.67 3.89 -27.29
CA ARG A 275 -10.09 4.76 -28.34
C ARG A 275 -10.86 4.73 -29.67
N ASP A 276 -11.58 3.64 -29.91
CA ASP A 276 -12.39 3.38 -31.10
C ASP A 276 -13.88 3.62 -30.89
N SER A 277 -14.30 4.15 -29.74
CA SER A 277 -15.72 4.40 -29.41
C SER A 277 -16.42 5.48 -30.25
N GLY A 278 -15.69 6.20 -31.09
CA GLY A 278 -16.26 7.22 -31.97
C GLY A 278 -15.33 8.40 -32.24
N PRO A 279 -15.82 9.44 -32.94
CA PRO A 279 -15.05 10.63 -33.28
C PRO A 279 -14.40 11.29 -32.06
N GLY A 280 -13.09 11.53 -32.11
CA GLY A 280 -12.30 12.18 -31.06
C GLY A 280 -11.84 11.26 -29.91
N CYS A 281 -12.33 10.02 -29.83
CA CYS A 281 -11.92 9.10 -28.77
C CYS A 281 -10.49 8.55 -28.94
N ASP A 282 -9.91 8.69 -30.13
CA ASP A 282 -8.52 8.35 -30.42
C ASP A 282 -7.51 9.13 -29.54
N THR A 283 -7.90 10.34 -29.12
CA THR A 283 -7.13 11.27 -28.28
C THR A 283 -7.80 11.62 -26.94
N LEU A 284 -9.12 11.50 -26.83
CA LEU A 284 -9.89 11.83 -25.62
C LEU A 284 -10.27 10.62 -24.75
N ALA A 285 -10.01 9.39 -25.19
CA ALA A 285 -10.23 8.23 -24.34
C ALA A 285 -9.26 8.23 -23.15
N SER A 286 -9.80 7.95 -21.96
CA SER A 286 -9.01 7.69 -20.77
C SER A 286 -8.73 6.20 -20.63
N ASN A 287 -7.63 5.87 -19.95
CA ASN A 287 -7.35 4.55 -19.41
C ASN A 287 -7.15 4.58 -17.88
N ASN A 288 -7.46 5.71 -17.21
CA ASN A 288 -7.34 5.85 -15.77
C ASN A 288 -8.27 4.84 -15.07
N VAL A 289 -7.81 4.25 -13.97
CA VAL A 289 -8.59 3.30 -13.18
C VAL A 289 -9.89 3.92 -12.65
N MET A 290 -9.89 5.23 -12.37
CA MET A 290 -11.03 5.96 -11.80
C MET A 290 -11.99 6.55 -12.85
N ASP A 291 -11.85 6.18 -14.13
CA ASP A 291 -12.79 6.54 -15.19
C ASP A 291 -13.67 5.34 -15.60
N TYR A 292 -14.79 5.63 -16.25
CA TYR A 292 -15.67 4.62 -16.86
C TYR A 292 -15.22 4.30 -18.30
N ASN A 293 -14.09 3.62 -18.43
CA ASN A 293 -13.51 3.17 -19.70
C ASN A 293 -13.29 1.64 -19.71
N SER A 294 -12.97 1.08 -20.87
CA SER A 294 -12.83 -0.36 -21.09
C SER A 294 -11.57 -0.99 -20.50
N LEU A 295 -10.58 -0.18 -20.11
CA LEU A 295 -9.27 -0.66 -19.66
C LEU A 295 -9.08 -0.57 -18.16
N GLN A 296 -9.18 0.64 -17.60
CA GLN A 296 -8.96 0.96 -16.18
C GLN A 296 -7.60 0.43 -15.67
N LEU A 297 -6.52 0.76 -16.40
CA LEU A 297 -5.17 0.21 -16.20
C LEU A 297 -4.13 1.22 -15.73
N ALA A 298 -4.46 2.52 -15.64
CA ALA A 298 -3.52 3.56 -15.23
C ALA A 298 -3.87 4.12 -13.84
N TRP A 299 -2.87 4.12 -12.96
CA TRP A 299 -2.87 4.82 -11.67
C TRP A 299 -1.79 5.91 -11.73
N THR A 300 -2.16 7.16 -11.46
CA THR A 300 -1.20 8.27 -11.48
C THR A 300 -0.35 8.30 -10.20
N PRO A 301 0.82 8.96 -10.22
CA PRO A 301 1.65 9.17 -9.02
C PRO A 301 0.85 9.71 -7.82
N CYS A 302 0.00 10.71 -8.03
CA CYS A 302 -0.81 11.28 -6.97
C CYS A 302 -1.88 10.29 -6.45
N GLN A 303 -2.55 9.55 -7.34
CA GLN A 303 -3.51 8.52 -6.93
C GLN A 303 -2.82 7.44 -6.07
N ILE A 304 -1.64 6.98 -6.50
CA ILE A 304 -0.82 6.03 -5.73
C ILE A 304 -0.43 6.63 -4.37
N ALA A 305 -0.01 7.89 -4.32
CA ALA A 305 0.34 8.57 -3.08
C ALA A 305 -0.85 8.69 -2.11
N LYS A 306 -2.07 8.97 -2.59
CA LYS A 306 -3.29 8.99 -1.78
C LYS A 306 -3.57 7.63 -1.13
N VAL A 307 -3.36 6.54 -1.88
CA VAL A 307 -3.49 5.17 -1.38
C VAL A 307 -2.46 4.90 -0.29
N HIS A 308 -1.17 5.16 -0.54
CA HIS A 308 -0.10 4.91 0.43
C HIS A 308 -0.23 5.76 1.69
N ARG A 309 -0.71 7.01 1.58
CA ARG A 309 -1.06 7.83 2.74
C ARG A 309 -2.11 7.15 3.61
N ARG A 310 -3.15 6.58 3.00
CA ARG A 310 -4.19 5.87 3.75
C ARG A 310 -3.68 4.57 4.37
N PHE A 311 -2.80 3.85 3.70
CA PHE A 311 -2.17 2.65 4.25
C PHE A 311 -1.26 2.97 5.45
N ALA A 312 -0.55 4.10 5.42
CA ALA A 312 0.38 4.47 6.48
C ALA A 312 -0.27 5.11 7.71
N ASP A 313 -1.47 5.69 7.57
CA ASP A 313 -2.19 6.40 8.64
C ASP A 313 -2.94 5.42 9.58
N PRO A 314 -2.57 5.34 10.87
CA PRO A 314 -3.23 4.47 11.86
C PRO A 314 -4.72 4.75 12.08
N ARG A 315 -5.20 5.93 11.68
CA ARG A 315 -6.61 6.34 11.85
C ARG A 315 -7.51 5.82 10.73
N GLN A 316 -6.95 5.35 9.61
CA GLN A 316 -7.71 4.94 8.45
C GLN A 316 -8.16 3.49 8.58
N LEU A 317 -9.44 3.23 8.30
CA LEU A 317 -9.99 1.88 8.36
C LEU A 317 -9.27 0.90 7.43
N VAL A 318 -8.92 1.36 6.22
CA VAL A 318 -8.25 0.52 5.21
C VAL A 318 -6.88 0.00 5.66
N ARG A 319 -6.21 0.67 6.59
CA ARG A 319 -4.95 0.15 7.16
C ARG A 319 -5.17 -1.17 7.90
N LYS A 320 -6.30 -1.33 8.58
CA LYS A 320 -6.65 -2.57 9.30
C LYS A 320 -6.88 -3.76 8.37
N LEU A 321 -7.09 -3.50 7.09
CA LEU A 321 -7.28 -4.51 6.05
C LEU A 321 -5.95 -5.04 5.49
N LEU A 322 -4.83 -4.39 5.80
CA LEU A 322 -3.52 -4.83 5.35
C LEU A 322 -3.04 -6.05 6.15
N ILE A 323 -2.23 -6.90 5.53
CA ILE A 323 -1.36 -7.83 6.24
C ILE A 323 -0.26 -6.98 6.91
N PRO A 324 -0.12 -7.03 8.24
CA PRO A 324 0.79 -6.16 8.96
C PRO A 324 2.22 -6.72 8.94
N GLU A 325 2.81 -6.84 7.75
CA GLU A 325 4.16 -7.41 7.58
C GLU A 325 5.24 -6.68 8.39
N TRP A 326 5.03 -5.39 8.66
CA TRP A 326 5.89 -4.57 9.52
C TRP A 326 5.91 -5.02 10.99
N CYS A 327 4.99 -5.90 11.40
CA CYS A 327 4.99 -6.50 12.74
C CYS A 327 5.93 -7.71 12.85
N ARG A 328 6.63 -8.09 11.78
CA ARG A 328 7.63 -9.16 11.78
C ARG A 328 8.93 -8.61 11.20
N LEU A 329 10.03 -8.76 11.95
CA LEU A 329 11.34 -8.39 11.43
C LEU A 329 11.73 -9.31 10.27
N ASP A 330 11.99 -8.70 9.12
CA ASP A 330 12.60 -9.29 7.95
C ASP A 330 13.91 -8.56 7.65
N THR A 331 15.03 -9.21 7.97
CA THR A 331 16.36 -8.62 7.79
C THR A 331 16.74 -8.43 6.32
N THR A 332 16.08 -9.14 5.38
CA THR A 332 16.27 -8.94 3.93
C THR A 332 15.70 -7.61 3.45
N GLN A 333 14.77 -7.02 4.21
CA GLN A 333 14.16 -5.71 3.95
C GLN A 333 14.86 -4.57 4.72
N THR A 334 16.13 -4.77 5.13
CA THR A 334 16.92 -3.73 5.78
C THR A 334 17.15 -2.55 4.83
N ILE A 335 16.80 -1.35 5.29
CA ILE A 335 17.04 -0.12 4.53
C ILE A 335 18.42 0.43 4.90
N VAL A 336 19.21 0.81 3.89
CA VAL A 336 20.49 1.49 4.07
C VAL A 336 20.45 2.87 3.43
N ILE A 337 20.50 3.92 4.24
CA ILE A 337 20.63 5.30 3.78
C ILE A 337 22.10 5.56 3.47
N ARG A 338 22.40 6.04 2.26
CA ARG A 338 23.79 6.20 1.76
C ARG A 338 24.20 7.64 1.54
N ASP A 339 23.23 8.54 1.51
CA ASP A 339 23.31 9.94 1.12
C ASP A 339 22.41 10.76 2.06
N THR A 340 21.86 11.89 1.60
CA THR A 340 20.95 12.72 2.39
C THR A 340 19.50 12.49 1.95
N VAL A 341 18.70 11.89 2.83
CA VAL A 341 17.30 11.55 2.58
C VAL A 341 16.39 12.23 3.59
N ARG A 342 15.20 12.63 3.14
CA ARG A 342 14.13 13.14 4.02
C ARG A 342 12.90 12.24 3.88
N TRP A 343 12.44 11.69 5.00
CA TRP A 343 11.17 10.98 5.08
C TRP A 343 10.10 11.94 5.61
N GLU A 344 9.30 12.43 4.66
CA GLU A 344 8.19 13.34 4.91
C GLU A 344 6.84 12.61 5.01
N SER A 345 6.80 11.32 4.70
CA SER A 345 5.63 10.44 4.85
C SER A 345 5.71 9.58 6.11
N MET A 346 4.55 9.15 6.57
CA MET A 346 4.45 8.04 7.53
C MET A 346 4.96 6.74 6.89
N LYS A 347 5.74 5.94 7.63
CA LYS A 347 6.34 4.70 7.11
C LYS A 347 6.26 3.55 8.09
N ASP A 348 6.00 2.34 7.60
CA ASP A 348 6.16 1.09 8.34
C ASP A 348 7.34 0.33 7.74
N LEU A 349 8.41 0.14 8.51
CA LEU A 349 9.56 -0.63 8.06
C LEU A 349 9.31 -2.12 8.29
N ASN A 350 9.90 -2.96 7.45
CA ASN A 350 9.88 -4.42 7.62
C ASN A 350 11.22 -4.96 8.15
N GLY A 351 12.31 -4.17 8.07
CA GLY A 351 13.66 -4.56 8.48
C GLY A 351 14.34 -3.55 9.40
N ASN A 352 15.66 -3.70 9.55
CA ASN A 352 16.49 -2.72 10.24
C ASN A 352 16.67 -1.44 9.40
N LEU A 353 17.20 -0.40 10.03
CA LEU A 353 17.55 0.85 9.35
C LEU A 353 19.01 1.21 9.65
N TYR A 354 19.84 1.26 8.61
CA TYR A 354 21.24 1.62 8.72
C TYR A 354 21.52 2.93 8.00
N LEU A 355 22.22 3.84 8.66
CA LEU A 355 22.76 5.05 8.05
C LEU A 355 24.24 4.81 7.79
N ALA A 356 24.65 4.78 6.52
CA ALA A 356 26.04 4.62 6.12
C ALA A 356 26.88 5.83 6.55
N ALA A 357 28.21 5.67 6.61
CA ALA A 357 29.10 6.74 7.06
C ALA A 357 28.90 8.03 6.24
N GLY A 358 28.78 9.16 6.93
CA GLY A 358 28.54 10.48 6.32
C GLY A 358 27.12 10.71 5.75
N SER A 359 26.22 9.72 5.82
CA SER A 359 24.84 9.87 5.35
C SER A 359 23.98 10.65 6.35
N GLN A 360 22.83 11.14 5.90
CA GLN A 360 21.86 11.82 6.76
C GLN A 360 20.44 11.36 6.44
N LEU A 361 19.68 11.03 7.48
CA LEU A 361 18.24 10.81 7.38
C LEU A 361 17.50 11.80 8.26
N THR A 362 16.54 12.54 7.69
CA THR A 362 15.57 13.32 8.48
C THR A 362 14.20 12.66 8.45
N ILE A 363 13.66 12.30 9.61
CA ILE A 363 12.31 11.73 9.77
C ILE A 363 11.39 12.81 10.35
N ARG A 364 10.31 13.12 9.63
CA ARG A 364 9.34 14.18 10.02
C ARG A 364 7.96 13.66 10.41
N CYS A 365 7.75 12.35 10.26
CA CYS A 365 6.49 11.68 10.51
C CYS A 365 6.69 10.43 11.36
N ARG A 366 5.60 9.69 11.61
CA ARG A 366 5.69 8.42 12.30
C ARG A 366 6.39 7.37 11.42
N THR A 367 7.38 6.70 12.00
CA THR A 367 8.06 5.55 11.42
C THR A 367 7.91 4.38 12.40
N SER A 368 7.25 3.29 11.98
CA SER A 368 7.20 2.07 12.79
C SER A 368 8.40 1.21 12.50
N MET A 369 9.06 0.80 13.57
CA MET A 369 10.09 -0.22 13.57
C MET A 369 9.44 -1.59 13.82
N PRO A 370 9.87 -2.67 13.13
CA PRO A 370 9.47 -4.02 13.50
C PRO A 370 9.92 -4.38 14.92
N PRO A 371 9.19 -5.27 15.64
CA PRO A 371 9.69 -5.80 16.89
C PRO A 371 11.06 -6.46 16.73
N GLY A 372 11.96 -6.20 17.68
CA GLY A 372 13.35 -6.69 17.66
C GLY A 372 14.26 -6.06 16.60
N SER A 373 13.79 -5.12 15.78
CA SER A 373 14.64 -4.37 14.85
C SER A 373 15.48 -3.31 15.56
N LYS A 374 16.48 -2.77 14.86
CA LYS A 374 17.35 -1.70 15.36
C LYS A 374 17.64 -0.64 14.30
N ILE A 375 18.07 0.52 14.79
CA ILE A 375 18.67 1.56 13.96
C ILE A 375 20.17 1.60 14.26
N VAL A 376 21.02 1.64 13.23
CA VAL A 376 22.48 1.80 13.38
C VAL A 376 22.95 3.02 12.61
N ILE A 377 23.61 3.95 13.31
CA ILE A 377 24.13 5.19 12.76
C ILE A 377 25.66 5.07 12.69
N ARG A 378 26.20 4.96 11.48
CA ARG A 378 27.64 4.79 11.26
C ARG A 378 28.44 6.08 11.48
N PRO A 379 29.78 6.02 11.60
CA PRO A 379 30.60 7.19 11.89
C PRO A 379 30.35 8.35 10.92
N GLY A 380 30.16 9.55 11.49
CA GLY A 380 29.89 10.78 10.73
C GLY A 380 28.49 10.86 10.10
N ALA A 381 27.66 9.82 10.24
CA ALA A 381 26.28 9.85 9.78
C ALA A 381 25.35 10.52 10.81
N GLU A 382 24.19 10.98 10.38
CA GLU A 382 23.23 11.65 11.26
C GLU A 382 21.78 11.23 11.03
N LEU A 383 21.12 10.77 12.09
CA LEU A 383 19.67 10.62 12.15
C LEU A 383 19.04 11.83 12.85
N ARG A 384 18.19 12.56 12.13
CA ARG A 384 17.40 13.68 12.66
C ARG A 384 15.94 13.28 12.79
N LEU A 385 15.38 13.45 13.98
CA LEU A 385 13.95 13.28 14.22
C LEU A 385 13.31 14.66 14.44
N ASP A 386 12.71 15.23 13.39
CA ASP A 386 12.17 16.59 13.36
C ASP A 386 10.64 16.57 13.45
N GLY A 387 10.12 16.59 14.68
CA GLY A 387 8.69 16.43 14.96
C GLY A 387 8.10 15.06 14.58
N GLY A 388 8.92 14.13 14.11
CA GLY A 388 8.55 12.75 13.80
C GLY A 388 8.49 11.85 15.03
N VAL A 389 8.00 10.63 14.85
CA VAL A 389 7.90 9.64 15.93
C VAL A 389 8.50 8.31 15.49
N LEU A 390 9.50 7.81 16.20
CA LEU A 390 9.98 6.43 16.07
C LEU A 390 9.28 5.58 17.14
N HIS A 391 8.57 4.53 16.71
CA HIS A 391 7.76 3.71 17.60
C HIS A 391 7.57 2.29 17.05
N GLN A 392 6.85 1.45 17.78
CA GLN A 392 6.48 0.10 17.35
C GLN A 392 4.93 0.02 17.25
N ALA A 393 4.40 -0.17 16.04
CA ALA A 393 2.95 -0.04 15.78
C ALA A 393 2.09 -1.28 16.14
N CYS A 394 2.69 -2.33 16.68
CA CYS A 394 2.14 -3.67 16.87
C CYS A 394 2.10 -4.11 18.34
N GLY A 395 2.33 -3.19 19.29
CA GLY A 395 2.27 -3.47 20.73
C GLY A 395 3.48 -4.21 21.31
N GLY A 396 4.60 -4.27 20.57
CA GLY A 396 5.87 -4.84 21.05
C GLY A 396 6.94 -3.76 21.22
N VAL A 397 8.20 -4.18 21.34
CA VAL A 397 9.36 -3.28 21.47
C VAL A 397 10.42 -3.54 20.39
N TRP A 398 11.23 -2.53 20.10
CA TRP A 398 12.40 -2.61 19.22
C TRP A 398 13.69 -2.31 20.00
N GLN A 399 14.85 -2.68 19.48
CA GLN A 399 16.12 -2.65 20.23
C GLN A 399 16.68 -1.23 20.46
N GLY A 400 16.10 -0.21 19.84
CA GLY A 400 16.57 1.17 19.95
C GLY A 400 17.63 1.55 18.91
N ILE A 401 18.32 2.65 19.22
CA ILE A 401 19.28 3.30 18.33
C ILE A 401 20.69 2.97 18.80
N PHE A 402 21.54 2.55 17.87
CA PHE A 402 22.96 2.28 18.08
C PHE A 402 23.78 3.28 17.28
N VAL A 403 24.84 3.79 17.88
CA VAL A 403 25.83 4.64 17.22
C VAL A 403 27.17 3.91 17.15
N GLU A 404 27.85 4.06 16.02
CA GLU A 404 29.20 3.57 15.80
C GLU A 404 30.21 4.72 15.80
N LYS A 405 31.41 4.46 16.32
CA LYS A 405 32.53 5.39 16.36
C LYS A 405 33.77 4.80 15.68
N ALA A 406 34.46 5.61 14.88
CA ALA A 406 35.75 5.30 14.29
C ALA A 406 36.68 6.51 14.37
N GLY A 407 37.66 6.46 15.28
CA GLY A 407 38.53 7.61 15.56
C GLY A 407 37.75 8.77 16.18
N THR A 408 37.77 9.94 15.53
CA THR A 408 37.07 11.15 15.99
C THR A 408 35.64 11.29 15.45
N GLN A 409 35.23 10.40 14.54
CA GLN A 409 33.88 10.43 13.96
C GLN A 409 32.98 9.42 14.68
N GLU A 410 31.82 9.88 15.14
CA GLU A 410 30.76 9.08 15.74
C GLU A 410 29.45 9.33 14.97
N GLY A 411 28.57 8.35 14.92
CA GLY A 411 27.21 8.53 14.44
C GLY A 411 26.42 9.45 15.38
N ARG A 412 25.58 10.34 14.84
CA ARG A 412 24.81 11.30 15.62
C ARG A 412 23.32 11.05 15.52
N PHE A 413 22.65 11.05 16.67
CA PHE A 413 21.20 11.17 16.75
C PHE A 413 20.84 12.57 17.25
N THR A 414 19.89 13.23 16.57
CA THR A 414 19.46 14.59 16.90
C THR A 414 17.94 14.63 17.01
N LEU A 415 17.42 14.98 18.19
CA LEU A 415 16.02 15.34 18.39
C LEU A 415 15.80 16.81 18.03
N LEU A 416 14.83 17.08 17.17
CA LEU A 416 14.45 18.42 16.77
C LEU A 416 12.94 18.61 16.96
N ALA A 417 12.55 19.81 17.40
CA ALA A 417 11.17 20.12 17.74
C ALA A 417 10.55 19.06 18.68
N ASP A 418 9.33 18.61 18.42
CA ASP A 418 8.61 17.63 19.26
C ASP A 418 8.87 16.17 18.84
N GLY A 419 10.09 15.85 18.37
CA GLY A 419 10.48 14.50 17.98
C GLY A 419 10.40 13.52 19.16
N ARG A 420 9.87 12.30 18.95
CA ARG A 420 9.67 11.31 20.02
C ARG A 420 10.16 9.91 19.65
N VAL A 421 10.82 9.26 20.61
CA VAL A 421 11.20 7.85 20.53
C VAL A 421 10.36 7.08 21.56
N ARG A 422 9.77 5.95 21.14
CA ARG A 422 8.87 5.13 21.96
C ARG A 422 9.12 3.64 21.74
N ASP A 423 8.62 2.82 22.66
CA ASP A 423 8.59 1.35 22.54
C ASP A 423 9.97 0.72 22.36
N VAL A 424 10.99 1.31 22.98
CA VAL A 424 12.36 0.78 22.96
C VAL A 424 12.52 -0.25 24.09
N TYR A 425 13.21 -1.35 23.80
CA TYR A 425 13.60 -2.33 24.81
C TYR A 425 14.53 -1.67 25.84
N GLN A 426 14.09 -1.62 27.09
CA GLN A 426 14.90 -1.17 28.23
C GLN A 426 15.35 -2.43 28.99
N PRO A 427 16.65 -2.78 28.95
CA PRO A 427 17.19 -3.93 29.69
C PRO A 427 17.13 -3.76 31.21
#